data_AF-A0A937NDH9-F1
#
_entry.id   AF-A0A937NDH9-F1
#
_cell.length_a   1.000
_cell.length_b   1.000
_cell.length_c   1.000
_cell.angle_alpha   90.00
_cell.angle_beta   90.00
_cell.angle_gamma   90.00
#
_symmetry.space_group_name_H-M   'P 1'
#
loop_
_entity.id
_entity.type
_entity.pdbx_description
1 polymer ?
#
loop_
_entity_poly.entity_id
_entity_poly.type
_entity_poly.pdbx_seq_one_letter_code
_entity_poly.pdbx_strand_id
1 'polypeptide(L)'
;MWTRTLCRYSLVLLTAVLSVEAVSAEAVAADAPKNAAKKYTAGEIRSTDFETFFERIAKPERGYHGFAALSALSEKARSGDATAKGQIVRRAIEIVQDPSKPIAKRWQCCYVLSGIGDQQAVPVLGRALTGEEPEVLKSVAACALGAFDTDNARTALKQARKSEKSPRVLDSIDKAISGTFRKSAISSRPATLAEEPPTNLTFPYSEKHIKKLPWPHEPPGLDAEAKDEFNGQVWVINDFPLYQADVEGNRRYFHGGLDIVADNGTKIYAMKDGWVKLDRYSSIIIANREDGSPCYGWSYAHLGDLQVRVGDFVKAGTWIGEIDFRGLPHIHLTKVFSEGKYWGSWNYVCPPNAHFTYVDKEPPHIETPFWFFKNSSDTRIEPSESGVTTVSGEVDIVVAMRDGGQFAHSGESGFGDRLAVARIDYEITPVSDNAKDARRFCSFDFEKIRFKKGFRGSAYGTELTKIVYKHWTLVQSARPSGSKTHCYYVITNCPKDEAPQELELSHRDCCWNTTERDSEGNPLFPDGTYEVKVTAHDFAGKQSSAATMVKVANESNGKNTLQ
;
A
#
# COMPACT_ATOMS: atom_id res chain seq x y z
N MET A 1 -13.60 4.24 -4.91
CA MET A 1 -12.78 3.74 -3.76
C MET A 1 -13.58 3.01 -2.67
N TRP A 2 -14.92 2.93 -2.76
CA TRP A 2 -15.80 2.44 -1.68
C TRP A 2 -16.20 0.96 -1.74
N THR A 3 -15.78 0.22 -2.78
CA THR A 3 -16.10 -1.21 -2.92
C THR A 3 -15.10 -2.15 -2.24
N ARG A 4 -13.95 -1.66 -1.75
CA ARG A 4 -12.95 -2.52 -1.06
C ARG A 4 -13.32 -2.83 0.39
N THR A 5 -14.10 -1.97 1.06
CA THR A 5 -14.52 -2.20 2.45
C THR A 5 -15.60 -3.29 2.52
N LEU A 6 -16.62 -3.25 1.67
CA LEU A 6 -17.65 -4.30 1.58
C LEU A 6 -17.08 -5.65 1.07
N CYS A 7 -16.11 -5.64 0.15
CA CYS A 7 -15.46 -6.87 -0.32
C CYS A 7 -14.57 -7.55 0.74
N ARG A 8 -13.88 -6.79 1.61
CA ARG A 8 -13.04 -7.40 2.67
C ARG A 8 -13.89 -7.99 3.78
N TYR A 9 -15.05 -7.41 4.12
CA TYR A 9 -15.95 -7.99 5.11
C TYR A 9 -16.69 -9.23 4.58
N SER A 10 -17.09 -9.26 3.29
CA SER A 10 -17.77 -10.44 2.71
C SER A 10 -16.85 -11.66 2.50
N LEU A 11 -15.54 -11.47 2.29
CA LEU A 11 -14.59 -12.58 2.10
C LEU A 11 -14.08 -13.19 3.42
N VAL A 12 -13.99 -12.39 4.48
CA VAL A 12 -13.59 -12.82 5.83
C VAL A 12 -14.66 -13.68 6.53
N LEU A 13 -15.94 -13.54 6.14
CA LEU A 13 -17.04 -14.33 6.71
C LEU A 13 -17.35 -15.63 5.96
N LEU A 14 -17.08 -15.74 4.66
CA LEU A 14 -17.46 -16.94 3.89
C LEU A 14 -16.57 -18.16 4.21
N THR A 15 -15.29 -17.95 4.54
CA THR A 15 -14.37 -19.04 4.92
C THR A 15 -14.66 -19.62 6.30
N ALA A 16 -15.35 -18.89 7.17
CA ALA A 16 -15.76 -19.41 8.48
C ALA A 16 -17.12 -20.11 8.46
N VAL A 17 -17.99 -19.89 7.45
CA VAL A 17 -19.36 -20.48 7.38
C VAL A 17 -19.41 -21.80 6.62
N LEU A 18 -18.49 -22.07 5.69
CA LEU A 18 -18.58 -23.23 4.78
C LEU A 18 -17.80 -24.48 5.20
N SER A 19 -17.44 -24.60 6.47
CA SER A 19 -16.96 -25.87 7.02
C SER A 19 -18.19 -26.67 7.50
N VAL A 20 -18.57 -27.68 6.71
CA VAL A 20 -19.63 -28.69 6.98
C VAL A 20 -21.06 -28.29 6.56
N GLU A 21 -21.34 -28.43 5.26
CA GLU A 21 -22.44 -29.26 4.73
C GLU A 21 -22.35 -29.26 3.19
N ALA A 22 -21.58 -30.21 2.67
CA ALA A 22 -21.57 -30.54 1.26
C ALA A 22 -22.64 -31.61 1.02
N VAL A 23 -23.83 -31.22 0.56
CA VAL A 23 -24.71 -32.11 -0.21
C VAL A 23 -25.46 -31.31 -1.29
N SER A 24 -25.21 -31.70 -2.54
CA SER A 24 -26.00 -31.46 -3.76
C SER A 24 -26.23 -30.02 -4.23
N ALA A 25 -25.27 -29.51 -5.02
CA ALA A 25 -25.56 -28.73 -6.22
C ALA A 25 -24.36 -28.77 -7.21
N GLU A 26 -23.81 -29.96 -7.44
CA GLU A 26 -22.99 -30.23 -8.63
C GLU A 26 -23.94 -30.60 -9.78
N ALA A 27 -24.39 -29.60 -10.52
CA ALA A 27 -24.73 -29.73 -11.93
C ALA A 27 -24.91 -28.34 -12.53
N VAL A 28 -24.24 -28.09 -13.66
CA VAL A 28 -24.32 -26.90 -14.52
C VAL A 28 -23.45 -25.70 -14.10
N ALA A 29 -22.12 -25.87 -14.15
CA ALA A 29 -21.19 -24.79 -14.52
C ALA A 29 -19.83 -25.35 -14.98
N ALA A 30 -19.85 -26.33 -15.89
CA ALA A 30 -18.71 -26.54 -16.76
C ALA A 30 -18.82 -25.51 -17.90
N ASP A 31 -17.72 -24.81 -18.15
CA ASP A 31 -17.49 -23.88 -19.26
C ASP A 31 -17.95 -22.41 -19.11
N ALA A 32 -17.17 -21.63 -18.37
CA ALA A 32 -17.10 -20.17 -18.58
C ALA A 32 -15.67 -19.64 -18.26
N PRO A 33 -15.08 -18.78 -19.09
CA PRO A 33 -13.70 -18.31 -18.95
C PRO A 33 -13.52 -17.41 -17.72
N LYS A 34 -12.35 -17.53 -17.07
CA LYS A 34 -11.92 -16.81 -15.85
C LYS A 34 -11.63 -15.31 -16.09
N ASN A 35 -12.59 -14.57 -16.63
CA ASN A 35 -12.51 -13.10 -16.69
C ASN A 35 -12.93 -12.49 -15.34
N ALA A 36 -12.17 -11.48 -14.88
CA ALA A 36 -12.45 -10.76 -13.64
C ALA A 36 -13.88 -10.19 -13.64
N ALA A 37 -14.68 -10.59 -12.66
CA ALA A 37 -16.10 -10.24 -12.61
C ALA A 37 -16.31 -8.71 -12.48
N LYS A 38 -17.14 -8.16 -13.38
CA LYS A 38 -17.47 -6.73 -13.55
C LYS A 38 -18.21 -6.15 -12.33
N LYS A 39 -18.06 -4.84 -12.11
CA LYS A 39 -18.88 -4.03 -11.19
C LYS A 39 -19.81 -3.11 -11.99
N TYR A 40 -20.97 -2.75 -11.43
CA TYR A 40 -21.83 -1.73 -12.02
C TYR A 40 -21.12 -0.37 -12.02
N THR A 41 -21.15 0.29 -13.16
CA THR A 41 -20.70 1.68 -13.36
C THR A 41 -21.69 2.66 -12.75
N ALA A 42 -21.26 3.90 -12.51
CA ALA A 42 -22.16 4.94 -11.99
C ALA A 42 -23.36 5.21 -12.92
N GLY A 43 -23.18 5.05 -14.24
CA GLY A 43 -24.26 5.15 -15.23
C GLY A 43 -25.29 4.04 -15.04
N GLU A 44 -24.84 2.78 -14.96
CA GLU A 44 -25.70 1.61 -14.74
C GLU A 44 -26.45 1.68 -13.40
N ILE A 45 -25.82 2.17 -12.34
CA ILE A 45 -26.46 2.36 -11.03
C ILE A 45 -27.58 3.40 -11.10
N ARG A 46 -27.37 4.50 -11.84
CA ARG A 46 -28.40 5.53 -12.02
C ARG A 46 -29.57 5.04 -12.84
N SER A 47 -29.32 4.38 -13.97
CA SER A 47 -30.37 3.97 -14.92
C SER A 47 -31.13 2.70 -14.53
N THR A 48 -30.53 1.80 -13.75
CA THR A 48 -31.16 0.52 -13.36
C THR A 48 -32.09 0.73 -12.17
N ASP A 49 -33.29 0.15 -12.23
CA ASP A 49 -34.26 0.18 -11.13
C ASP A 49 -33.74 -0.57 -9.88
N PHE A 50 -34.14 -0.13 -8.69
CA PHE A 50 -33.66 -0.75 -7.46
C PHE A 50 -34.22 -2.15 -7.22
N GLU A 51 -35.43 -2.48 -7.68
CA GLU A 51 -35.98 -3.85 -7.58
C GLU A 51 -35.15 -4.82 -8.42
N THR A 52 -34.68 -4.38 -9.59
CA THR A 52 -33.77 -5.18 -10.42
C THR A 52 -32.49 -5.54 -9.68
N PHE A 53 -31.93 -4.63 -8.87
CA PHE A 53 -30.78 -4.98 -8.03
C PHE A 53 -31.15 -5.93 -6.89
N PHE A 54 -32.35 -5.84 -6.29
CA PHE A 54 -32.80 -6.79 -5.28
C PHE A 54 -33.02 -8.20 -5.85
N GLU A 55 -33.41 -8.33 -7.11
CA GLU A 55 -33.45 -9.63 -7.81
C GLU A 55 -32.04 -10.20 -7.99
N ARG A 56 -31.09 -9.35 -8.40
CA ARG A 56 -29.70 -9.75 -8.67
C ARG A 56 -28.85 -10.01 -7.43
N ILE A 57 -29.28 -9.56 -6.24
CA ILE A 57 -28.62 -9.87 -4.96
C ILE A 57 -28.56 -11.38 -4.71
N ALA A 58 -29.62 -12.12 -5.02
CA ALA A 58 -29.68 -13.57 -4.81
C ALA A 58 -29.21 -14.37 -6.03
N LYS A 59 -29.22 -13.75 -7.21
CA LYS A 59 -28.84 -14.34 -8.49
C LYS A 59 -27.94 -13.35 -9.25
N PRO A 60 -26.62 -13.36 -8.97
CA PRO A 60 -25.70 -12.44 -9.63
C PRO A 60 -25.78 -12.57 -11.15
N GLU A 61 -25.80 -11.43 -11.83
CA GLU A 61 -25.81 -11.38 -13.28
C GLU A 61 -24.51 -11.94 -13.86
N ARG A 62 -24.59 -12.71 -14.96
CA ARG A 62 -23.42 -13.34 -15.56
C ARG A 62 -22.35 -12.29 -15.88
N GLY A 63 -21.13 -12.55 -15.43
CA GLY A 63 -20.01 -11.63 -15.62
C GLY A 63 -19.92 -10.50 -14.59
N TYR A 64 -20.88 -10.36 -13.66
CA TYR A 64 -20.77 -9.43 -12.53
C TYR A 64 -20.30 -10.13 -11.26
N HIS A 65 -19.60 -9.38 -10.41
CA HIS A 65 -19.16 -9.86 -9.10
C HIS A 65 -20.37 -10.23 -8.23
N GLY A 66 -20.26 -11.29 -7.42
CA GLY A 66 -21.36 -11.82 -6.61
C GLY A 66 -22.04 -10.81 -5.67
N PHE A 67 -21.33 -9.74 -5.29
CA PHE A 67 -21.83 -8.64 -4.44
C PHE A 67 -22.04 -7.30 -5.18
N ALA A 68 -22.01 -7.31 -6.51
CA ALA A 68 -22.15 -6.08 -7.32
C ALA A 68 -23.52 -5.42 -7.11
N ALA A 69 -24.60 -6.18 -7.06
CA ALA A 69 -25.95 -5.66 -6.90
C ALA A 69 -26.20 -5.04 -5.52
N LEU A 70 -25.70 -5.66 -4.45
CA LEU A 70 -25.72 -5.10 -3.09
C LEU A 70 -24.95 -3.77 -3.01
N SER A 71 -23.78 -3.72 -3.65
CA SER A 71 -22.96 -2.49 -3.70
C SER A 71 -23.68 -1.39 -4.47
N ALA A 72 -24.34 -1.74 -5.58
CA ALA A 72 -25.15 -0.83 -6.39
C ALA A 72 -26.35 -0.28 -5.62
N LEU A 73 -27.08 -1.11 -4.85
CA LEU A 73 -28.18 -0.66 -3.99
C LEU A 73 -27.74 0.32 -2.92
N SER A 74 -26.62 0.02 -2.25
CA SER A 74 -26.06 0.90 -1.23
C SER A 74 -25.61 2.24 -1.81
N GLU A 75 -25.05 2.24 -3.03
CA GLU A 75 -24.66 3.46 -3.74
C GLU A 75 -25.88 4.24 -4.22
N LYS A 76 -26.87 3.58 -4.83
CA LYS A 76 -28.10 4.19 -5.34
C LYS A 76 -28.90 4.87 -4.22
N ALA A 77 -28.97 4.25 -3.03
CA ALA A 77 -29.59 4.85 -1.86
C ALA A 77 -28.80 6.05 -1.28
N ARG A 78 -27.48 6.12 -1.52
CA ARG A 78 -26.62 7.24 -1.08
C ARG A 78 -26.60 8.41 -2.08
N SER A 79 -26.71 8.13 -3.38
CA SER A 79 -26.70 9.13 -4.45
C SER A 79 -28.08 9.58 -4.90
N GLY A 80 -29.14 8.85 -4.52
CA GLY A 80 -30.53 9.17 -4.85
C GLY A 80 -31.15 10.21 -3.90
N ASP A 81 -32.36 10.65 -4.22
CA ASP A 81 -33.14 11.52 -3.34
C ASP A 81 -33.67 10.76 -2.10
N ALA A 82 -34.26 11.50 -1.16
CA ALA A 82 -34.79 10.95 0.08
C ALA A 82 -35.89 9.90 -0.16
N THR A 83 -36.65 10.04 -1.26
CA THR A 83 -37.71 9.10 -1.65
C THR A 83 -37.12 7.77 -2.09
N ALA A 84 -36.14 7.78 -2.99
CA ALA A 84 -35.46 6.59 -3.48
C ALA A 84 -34.71 5.87 -2.35
N LYS A 85 -34.04 6.61 -1.47
CA LYS A 85 -33.43 6.05 -0.25
C LYS A 85 -34.48 5.36 0.62
N GLY A 86 -35.60 6.03 0.90
CA GLY A 86 -36.68 5.50 1.73
C GLY A 86 -37.29 4.22 1.16
N GLN A 87 -37.49 4.16 -0.16
CA GLN A 87 -37.97 2.96 -0.85
C GLN A 87 -37.00 1.79 -0.73
N ILE A 88 -35.69 2.01 -0.93
CA ILE A 88 -34.67 0.96 -0.82
C ILE A 88 -34.56 0.45 0.62
N VAL A 89 -34.59 1.34 1.62
CA VAL A 89 -34.56 0.96 3.04
C VAL A 89 -35.78 0.13 3.42
N ARG A 90 -36.98 0.61 3.07
CA ARG A 90 -38.24 -0.12 3.32
C ARG A 90 -38.20 -1.50 2.69
N ARG A 91 -37.76 -1.59 1.44
CA ARG A 91 -37.70 -2.86 0.71
C ARG A 91 -36.71 -3.85 1.33
N ALA A 92 -35.53 -3.38 1.71
CA ALA A 92 -34.53 -4.21 2.39
C ALA A 92 -35.04 -4.70 3.77
N ILE A 93 -35.77 -3.86 4.51
CA ILE A 93 -36.43 -4.24 5.77
C ILE A 93 -37.45 -5.36 5.53
N GLU A 94 -38.35 -5.19 4.55
CA GLU A 94 -39.35 -6.20 4.19
C GLU A 94 -38.70 -7.55 3.87
N ILE A 95 -37.61 -7.55 3.10
CA ILE A 95 -36.88 -8.77 2.75
C ILE A 95 -36.25 -9.43 3.96
N VAL A 96 -35.61 -8.68 4.87
CA VAL A 96 -34.99 -9.25 6.08
C VAL A 96 -36.05 -9.92 6.97
N GLN A 97 -37.24 -9.33 7.07
CA GLN A 97 -38.33 -9.82 7.92
C GLN A 97 -39.15 -10.94 7.30
N ASP A 98 -39.06 -11.18 6.00
CA ASP A 98 -39.85 -12.20 5.31
C ASP A 98 -39.12 -13.55 5.31
N PRO A 99 -39.56 -14.53 6.13
CA PRO A 99 -38.92 -15.84 6.23
C PRO A 99 -39.07 -16.68 4.95
N SER A 100 -39.99 -16.32 4.04
CA SER A 100 -40.13 -16.98 2.73
C SER A 100 -39.01 -16.62 1.76
N LYS A 101 -38.23 -15.57 2.05
CA LYS A 101 -37.11 -15.17 1.20
C LYS A 101 -35.89 -16.05 1.45
N PRO A 102 -35.09 -16.37 0.40
CA PRO A 102 -33.85 -17.11 0.57
C PRO A 102 -32.94 -16.47 1.60
N ILE A 103 -32.35 -17.26 2.48
CA ILE A 103 -31.45 -16.78 3.53
C ILE A 103 -30.33 -15.90 2.96
N ALA A 104 -29.83 -16.24 1.77
CA ALA A 104 -28.85 -15.48 1.00
C ALA A 104 -29.28 -14.04 0.73
N LYS A 105 -30.56 -13.85 0.38
CA LYS A 105 -31.14 -12.54 0.09
C LYS A 105 -31.36 -11.75 1.37
N ARG A 106 -31.79 -12.42 2.45
CA ARG A 106 -32.04 -11.84 3.78
C ARG A 106 -30.74 -11.28 4.39
N TRP A 107 -29.67 -12.08 4.46
CA TRP A 107 -28.41 -11.62 5.05
C TRP A 107 -27.71 -10.56 4.20
N GLN A 108 -27.81 -10.62 2.88
CA GLN A 108 -27.29 -9.54 2.02
C GLN A 108 -28.07 -8.22 2.22
N CYS A 109 -29.37 -8.26 2.48
CA CYS A 109 -30.14 -7.07 2.81
C CYS A 109 -29.73 -6.45 4.15
N CYS A 110 -29.27 -7.23 5.14
CA CYS A 110 -28.67 -6.69 6.36
C CYS A 110 -27.42 -5.82 6.07
N TYR A 111 -26.62 -6.21 5.08
CA TYR A 111 -25.47 -5.41 4.62
C TYR A 111 -25.87 -4.17 3.80
N VAL A 112 -26.95 -4.24 3.01
CA VAL A 112 -27.52 -3.04 2.38
C VAL A 112 -27.96 -2.03 3.45
N LEU A 113 -28.69 -2.49 4.47
CA LEU A 113 -29.19 -1.64 5.56
C LEU A 113 -28.06 -0.95 6.36
N SER A 114 -27.03 -1.70 6.75
CA SER A 114 -25.84 -1.12 7.42
C SER A 114 -25.00 -0.25 6.47
N GLY A 115 -24.95 -0.59 5.18
CA GLY A 115 -24.33 0.20 4.12
C GLY A 115 -24.95 1.60 3.99
N ILE A 116 -26.28 1.67 4.08
CA ILE A 116 -27.07 2.91 4.04
C ILE A 116 -26.99 3.66 5.38
N GLY A 117 -27.04 2.94 6.51
CA GLY A 117 -26.94 3.52 7.85
C GLY A 117 -28.21 4.21 8.33
N ASP A 118 -29.39 3.81 7.82
CA ASP A 118 -30.67 4.38 8.25
C ASP A 118 -31.17 3.77 9.56
N GLN A 119 -31.53 4.59 10.54
CA GLN A 119 -31.91 4.12 11.88
C GLN A 119 -33.18 3.25 11.88
N GLN A 120 -34.02 3.34 10.84
CA GLN A 120 -35.19 2.46 10.66
C GLN A 120 -34.81 0.97 10.62
N ALA A 121 -33.57 0.64 10.28
CA ALA A 121 -33.07 -0.73 10.23
C ALA A 121 -32.80 -1.34 11.61
N VAL A 122 -32.49 -0.53 12.63
CA VAL A 122 -31.98 -1.01 13.93
C VAL A 122 -32.96 -1.97 14.63
N PRO A 123 -34.28 -1.68 14.73
CA PRO A 123 -35.22 -2.59 15.36
C PRO A 123 -35.35 -3.93 14.62
N VAL A 124 -35.24 -3.90 13.29
CA VAL A 124 -35.37 -5.09 12.44
C VAL A 124 -34.16 -6.00 12.58
N LEU A 125 -32.96 -5.42 12.56
CA LEU A 125 -31.72 -6.16 12.79
C LEU A 125 -31.63 -6.69 14.23
N GLY A 126 -32.14 -5.93 15.21
CA GLY A 126 -32.28 -6.41 16.59
C GLY A 126 -33.14 -7.67 16.68
N ARG A 127 -34.31 -7.67 16.05
CA ARG A 127 -35.17 -8.87 15.98
C ARG A 127 -34.50 -10.03 15.26
N ALA A 128 -33.80 -9.78 14.15
CA ALA A 128 -33.08 -10.83 13.42
C ALA A 128 -31.95 -11.46 14.24
N LEU A 129 -31.32 -10.68 15.15
CA LEU A 129 -30.29 -11.17 16.07
C LEU A 129 -30.88 -11.99 17.22
N THR A 130 -31.99 -11.56 17.82
CA THR A 130 -32.56 -12.20 19.01
C THR A 130 -33.65 -13.24 18.73
N GLY A 131 -34.14 -13.31 17.50
CA GLY A 131 -35.22 -14.23 17.10
C GLY A 131 -34.76 -15.68 16.92
N GLU A 132 -35.65 -16.51 16.38
CA GLU A 132 -35.38 -17.93 16.04
C GLU A 132 -34.76 -18.08 14.64
N GLU A 133 -33.94 -17.12 14.25
CA GLU A 133 -33.32 -17.10 12.92
C GLU A 133 -32.11 -18.04 12.84
N PRO A 134 -31.72 -18.50 11.63
CA PRO A 134 -30.50 -19.25 11.43
C PRO A 134 -29.27 -18.49 11.93
N GLU A 135 -28.29 -19.22 12.46
CA GLU A 135 -27.06 -18.70 13.06
C GLU A 135 -26.30 -17.72 12.14
N VAL A 136 -26.35 -17.98 10.82
CA VAL A 136 -25.77 -17.12 9.78
C VAL A 136 -26.45 -15.75 9.76
N LEU A 137 -27.79 -15.69 9.81
CA LEU A 137 -28.51 -14.43 9.78
C LEU A 137 -28.34 -13.66 11.09
N LYS A 138 -28.30 -14.35 12.24
CA LYS A 138 -27.98 -13.75 13.54
C LYS A 138 -26.60 -13.12 13.55
N SER A 139 -25.59 -13.85 13.10
CA SER A 139 -24.21 -13.36 13.02
C SER A 139 -24.11 -12.11 12.13
N VAL A 140 -24.76 -12.13 10.97
CA VAL A 140 -24.79 -10.99 10.05
C VAL A 140 -25.58 -9.81 10.63
N ALA A 141 -26.67 -10.06 11.35
CA ALA A 141 -27.43 -9.02 12.04
C ALA A 141 -26.61 -8.34 13.16
N ALA A 142 -25.81 -9.10 13.92
CA ALA A 142 -24.85 -8.55 14.88
C ALA A 142 -23.80 -7.66 14.21
N CYS A 143 -23.21 -8.12 13.10
CA CYS A 143 -22.27 -7.32 12.31
C CYS A 143 -22.91 -6.02 11.78
N ALA A 144 -24.11 -6.13 11.22
CA ALA A 144 -24.85 -4.99 10.68
C ALA A 144 -25.19 -3.98 11.78
N LEU A 145 -25.64 -4.44 12.97
CA LEU A 145 -25.88 -3.60 14.14
C LEU A 145 -24.60 -2.92 14.64
N GLY A 146 -23.47 -3.63 14.66
CA GLY A 146 -22.18 -3.09 15.06
C GLY A 146 -21.69 -1.95 14.17
N ALA A 147 -22.20 -1.84 12.94
CA ALA A 147 -21.93 -0.73 12.03
C ALA A 147 -22.73 0.55 12.34
N PHE A 148 -23.78 0.45 13.18
CA PHE A 148 -24.52 1.62 13.67
C PHE A 148 -23.85 2.18 14.92
N ASP A 149 -23.54 3.48 14.91
CA ASP A 149 -23.03 4.19 16.08
C ASP A 149 -24.19 4.86 16.84
N THR A 150 -25.13 4.05 17.34
CA THR A 150 -26.29 4.54 18.10
C THR A 150 -26.49 3.76 19.39
N ASP A 151 -27.02 4.42 20.42
CA ASP A 151 -27.33 3.78 21.70
C ASP A 151 -28.34 2.64 21.56
N ASN A 152 -29.28 2.77 20.62
CA ASN A 152 -30.26 1.73 20.32
C ASN A 152 -29.59 0.45 19.78
N ALA A 153 -28.62 0.58 18.86
CA ALA A 153 -27.88 -0.58 18.34
C ALA A 153 -27.00 -1.23 19.42
N ARG A 154 -26.34 -0.42 20.25
CA ARG A 154 -25.54 -0.90 21.39
C ARG A 154 -26.39 -1.63 22.42
N THR A 155 -27.58 -1.10 22.70
CA THR A 155 -28.54 -1.73 23.62
C THR A 155 -29.02 -3.07 23.07
N ALA A 156 -29.36 -3.14 21.78
CA ALA A 156 -29.75 -4.38 21.13
C ALA A 156 -28.64 -5.46 21.20
N LEU A 157 -27.39 -5.09 20.93
CA LEU A 157 -26.23 -5.99 21.02
C LEU A 157 -25.98 -6.46 22.45
N LYS A 158 -25.99 -5.56 23.44
CA LYS A 158 -25.83 -5.91 24.86
C LYS A 158 -26.94 -6.83 25.35
N GLN A 159 -28.18 -6.60 24.89
CA GLN A 159 -29.30 -7.45 25.25
C GLN A 159 -29.19 -8.84 24.63
N ALA A 160 -28.85 -8.92 23.33
CA ALA A 160 -28.62 -10.20 22.64
C ALA A 160 -27.50 -11.02 23.30
N ARG A 161 -26.41 -10.35 23.71
CA ARG A 161 -25.29 -10.99 24.40
C ARG A 161 -25.71 -11.76 25.66
N LYS A 162 -26.71 -11.29 26.40
CA LYS A 162 -27.15 -11.91 27.67
C LYS A 162 -27.85 -13.26 27.46
N SER A 163 -28.49 -13.45 26.33
CA SER A 163 -29.34 -14.62 26.06
C SER A 163 -28.77 -15.57 24.99
N GLU A 164 -27.83 -15.11 24.16
CA GLU A 164 -27.24 -15.92 23.10
C GLU A 164 -26.32 -17.01 23.66
N LYS A 165 -26.38 -18.19 23.05
CA LYS A 165 -25.63 -19.39 23.46
C LYS A 165 -24.70 -19.91 22.37
N SER A 166 -24.95 -19.56 21.11
CA SER A 166 -24.06 -19.90 20.00
C SER A 166 -22.71 -19.20 20.17
N PRO A 167 -21.59 -19.94 20.22
CA PRO A 167 -20.25 -19.35 20.26
C PRO A 167 -19.97 -18.44 19.07
N ARG A 168 -20.50 -18.80 17.89
CA ARG A 168 -20.32 -18.07 16.64
C ARG A 168 -21.04 -16.73 16.63
N VAL A 169 -22.29 -16.71 17.13
CA VAL A 169 -23.07 -15.47 17.24
C VAL A 169 -22.50 -14.61 18.37
N LEU A 170 -22.07 -15.21 19.49
CA LEU A 170 -21.40 -14.50 20.59
C LEU A 170 -20.12 -13.79 20.12
N ASP A 171 -19.26 -14.46 19.35
CA ASP A 171 -18.07 -13.84 18.75
C ASP A 171 -18.44 -12.62 17.86
N SER A 172 -19.51 -12.75 17.06
CA SER A 172 -20.01 -11.65 16.23
C SER A 172 -20.57 -10.49 17.07
N ILE A 173 -21.29 -10.79 18.17
CA ILE A 173 -21.80 -9.79 19.11
C ILE A 173 -20.66 -9.08 19.82
N ASP A 174 -19.64 -9.82 20.28
CA ASP A 174 -18.50 -9.27 21.01
C ASP A 174 -17.67 -8.34 20.13
N LYS A 175 -17.41 -8.73 18.87
CA LYS A 175 -16.79 -7.87 17.86
C LYS A 175 -17.64 -6.62 17.58
N ALA A 176 -18.96 -6.74 17.57
CA ALA A 176 -19.84 -5.57 17.38
C ALA A 176 -19.80 -4.61 18.58
N ILE A 177 -19.77 -5.15 19.81
CA ILE A 177 -19.69 -4.35 21.05
C ILE A 177 -18.33 -3.67 21.18
N SER A 178 -17.23 -4.38 20.88
CA SER A 178 -15.87 -3.82 20.91
C SER A 178 -15.65 -2.74 19.85
N GLY A 179 -16.56 -2.64 18.87
CA GLY A 179 -16.53 -1.62 17.83
C GLY A 179 -15.78 -2.03 16.58
N THR A 180 -15.42 -3.32 16.42
CA THR A 180 -14.77 -3.88 15.23
C THR A 180 -15.52 -3.54 13.94
N PHE A 181 -16.86 -3.51 13.98
CA PHE A 181 -17.70 -3.23 12.80
C PHE A 181 -18.14 -1.78 12.67
N ARG A 182 -17.81 -0.91 13.64
CA ARG A 182 -18.14 0.50 13.52
C ARG A 182 -17.44 1.03 12.29
N LYS A 183 -18.20 1.69 11.42
CA LYS A 183 -17.56 2.65 10.52
C LYS A 183 -16.80 3.58 11.46
N SER A 184 -15.48 3.68 11.28
CA SER A 184 -14.69 4.77 11.87
C SER A 184 -15.54 6.04 11.74
N ALA A 185 -15.60 6.88 12.77
CA ALA A 185 -16.28 8.17 12.76
C ALA A 185 -15.58 9.15 11.80
N ILE A 186 -15.50 8.75 10.53
CA ILE A 186 -15.05 9.45 9.34
C ILE A 186 -16.04 9.00 8.24
N SER A 187 -17.35 9.22 8.45
CA SER A 187 -18.35 9.12 7.37
C SER A 187 -19.68 9.86 7.63
N SER A 188 -19.83 10.63 8.70
CA SER A 188 -20.31 11.98 8.50
C SER A 188 -19.06 12.84 8.43
N ARG A 189 -18.79 13.39 7.26
CA ARG A 189 -17.94 14.57 7.18
C ARG A 189 -18.85 15.67 7.75
N PRO A 190 -18.72 16.16 9.00
CA PRO A 190 -18.88 17.60 9.13
C PRO A 190 -17.91 18.14 8.08
N ALA A 191 -18.33 19.08 7.25
CA ALA A 191 -17.40 19.77 6.37
C ALA A 191 -16.21 20.12 7.26
N THR A 192 -15.10 19.39 7.08
CA THR A 192 -13.85 19.75 7.72
C THR A 192 -13.69 21.16 7.19
N LEU A 193 -13.79 22.15 8.08
CA LEU A 193 -13.02 23.36 7.91
C LEU A 193 -11.68 22.84 7.42
N ALA A 194 -11.35 23.18 6.17
CA ALA A 194 -10.15 22.72 5.54
C ALA A 194 -9.02 23.23 6.43
N GLU A 195 -8.56 22.41 7.37
CA GLU A 195 -7.38 22.71 8.15
C GLU A 195 -6.26 22.67 7.13
N GLU A 196 -5.76 23.86 6.81
CA GLU A 196 -4.73 24.03 5.83
C GLU A 196 -3.52 23.21 6.27
N PRO A 197 -2.89 22.47 5.34
CA PRO A 197 -1.59 21.89 5.65
C PRO A 197 -0.69 23.01 6.18
N PRO A 198 0.19 22.75 7.16
CA PRO A 198 1.22 23.72 7.49
C PRO A 198 1.91 24.17 6.20
N THR A 199 1.89 25.49 5.97
CA THR A 199 2.24 26.11 4.68
C THR A 199 3.69 25.88 4.31
N ASN A 200 4.54 25.71 5.31
CA ASN A 200 5.90 25.22 5.18
C ASN A 200 6.10 24.13 6.22
N LEU A 201 6.33 22.92 5.76
CA LEU A 201 6.83 21.89 6.63
C LEU A 201 8.32 22.20 6.88
N THR A 202 8.70 22.56 8.11
CA THR A 202 10.11 22.77 8.47
C THR A 202 10.85 21.44 8.42
N PHE A 203 11.58 21.27 7.32
CA PHE A 203 12.47 20.17 7.02
C PHE A 203 13.14 19.62 8.29
N PRO A 204 13.09 18.31 8.55
CA PRO A 204 13.75 17.79 9.72
C PRO A 204 15.25 17.97 9.58
N TYR A 205 15.88 18.56 10.60
CA TYR A 205 17.33 18.61 10.77
C TYR A 205 17.95 17.25 10.38
N SER A 206 18.93 17.24 9.48
CA SER A 206 19.68 16.03 9.16
C SER A 206 20.22 15.44 10.46
N GLU A 207 19.82 14.21 10.81
CA GLU A 207 20.38 13.52 11.97
C GLU A 207 21.88 13.26 11.68
N LYS A 208 22.75 14.20 12.05
CA LYS A 208 24.21 14.11 11.84
C LYS A 208 24.83 12.83 12.39
N HIS A 209 24.15 12.21 13.36
CA HIS A 209 24.54 10.93 13.93
C HIS A 209 23.31 10.03 14.09
N ILE A 210 23.25 8.97 13.28
CA ILE A 210 22.18 7.97 13.32
C ILE A 210 22.52 6.94 14.39
N LYS A 211 21.79 6.98 15.51
CA LYS A 211 21.95 6.00 16.58
C LYS A 211 21.41 4.63 16.13
N LYS A 212 22.20 3.57 16.35
CA LYS A 212 21.74 2.18 16.21
C LYS A 212 20.74 1.81 17.32
N LEU A 213 19.64 1.18 16.94
CA LEU A 213 18.51 0.82 17.80
C LEU A 213 18.38 -0.71 17.92
N PRO A 214 17.85 -1.22 19.03
CA PRO A 214 17.46 -2.62 19.12
C PRO A 214 16.31 -2.90 18.15
N TRP A 215 16.21 -4.13 17.67
CA TRP A 215 15.06 -4.53 16.85
C TRP A 215 13.77 -4.54 17.67
N PRO A 216 12.60 -4.29 17.07
CA PRO A 216 11.33 -4.20 17.82
C PRO A 216 10.91 -5.54 18.44
N HIS A 217 11.45 -6.67 17.99
CA HIS A 217 11.19 -8.01 18.52
C HIS A 217 12.37 -8.54 19.36
N GLU A 218 13.42 -7.73 19.56
CA GLU A 218 14.55 -8.05 20.42
C GLU A 218 14.11 -8.02 21.90
N PRO A 219 14.23 -9.13 22.65
CA PRO A 219 13.94 -9.13 24.08
C PRO A 219 14.82 -8.10 24.83
N PRO A 220 14.25 -7.33 25.76
CA PRO A 220 15.06 -6.40 26.54
C PRO A 220 16.06 -7.15 27.43
N GLY A 221 17.29 -6.63 27.52
CA GLY A 221 18.32 -7.12 28.44
C GLY A 221 19.27 -8.18 27.88
N LEU A 222 19.25 -8.46 26.58
CA LEU A 222 20.28 -9.29 25.95
C LEU A 222 21.69 -8.70 26.14
N ASP A 223 22.65 -9.57 26.45
CA ASP A 223 24.07 -9.24 26.44
C ASP A 223 24.60 -9.09 25.00
N ALA A 224 25.89 -8.75 24.85
CA ALA A 224 26.47 -8.46 23.54
C ALA A 224 26.53 -9.70 22.63
N GLU A 225 26.85 -10.88 23.18
CA GLU A 225 26.97 -12.11 22.40
C GLU A 225 25.60 -12.58 21.91
N ALA A 226 24.59 -12.59 22.80
CA ALA A 226 23.22 -12.92 22.44
C ALA A 226 22.62 -11.92 21.44
N LYS A 227 23.01 -10.64 21.49
CA LYS A 227 22.60 -9.64 20.49
C LYS A 227 23.22 -9.90 19.13
N ASP A 228 24.49 -10.26 19.07
CA ASP A 228 25.15 -10.56 17.81
C ASP A 228 24.56 -11.82 17.17
N GLU A 229 24.27 -12.84 17.97
CA GLU A 229 23.54 -14.04 17.52
C GLU A 229 22.12 -13.68 17.03
N PHE A 230 21.37 -12.88 17.79
CA PHE A 230 20.02 -12.44 17.42
C PHE A 230 20.04 -11.65 16.10
N ASN A 231 20.93 -10.67 15.96
CA ASN A 231 21.11 -9.91 14.72
C ASN A 231 21.49 -10.82 13.54
N GLY A 232 22.18 -11.93 13.82
CA GLY A 232 22.50 -12.99 12.87
C GLY A 232 21.30 -13.82 12.38
N GLN A 233 20.10 -13.60 12.92
CA GLN A 233 18.88 -14.36 12.59
C GLN A 233 17.72 -13.48 12.09
N VAL A 234 17.88 -12.15 12.09
CA VAL A 234 16.80 -11.22 11.72
C VAL A 234 16.46 -11.36 10.24
N TRP A 235 15.21 -11.70 9.91
CA TRP A 235 14.76 -11.78 8.52
C TRP A 235 14.00 -10.50 8.12
N VAL A 236 14.59 -9.71 7.22
CA VAL A 236 13.92 -8.54 6.60
C VAL A 236 13.43 -8.93 5.20
N ILE A 237 12.12 -9.00 4.99
CA ILE A 237 11.55 -9.42 3.69
C ILE A 237 11.32 -8.25 2.73
N ASN A 238 11.00 -7.07 3.27
CA ASN A 238 10.81 -5.84 2.51
C ASN A 238 11.41 -4.69 3.28
N ASP A 239 11.94 -3.70 2.57
CA ASP A 239 12.48 -2.50 3.15
C ASP A 239 12.00 -1.24 2.41
N PHE A 240 12.39 -0.10 2.93
CA PHE A 240 12.18 1.18 2.31
C PHE A 240 13.23 1.41 1.21
N PRO A 241 12.88 1.93 0.02
CA PRO A 241 11.56 2.34 -0.45
C PRO A 241 10.91 1.32 -1.41
N LEU A 242 11.02 0.01 -1.15
CA LEU A 242 10.74 -1.05 -2.11
C LEU A 242 9.45 -0.85 -2.92
N TYR A 243 9.53 -1.02 -4.24
CA TYR A 243 8.37 -0.89 -5.13
C TYR A 243 7.33 -1.98 -4.88
N GLN A 244 6.07 -1.59 -4.67
CA GLN A 244 4.95 -2.50 -4.59
C GLN A 244 3.80 -2.04 -5.49
N ALA A 245 3.13 -3.01 -6.13
CA ALA A 245 1.99 -2.74 -6.99
C ALA A 245 0.97 -3.88 -7.01
N ASP A 246 -0.26 -3.58 -7.45
CA ASP A 246 -1.17 -4.60 -7.94
C ASP A 246 -0.71 -5.16 -9.30
N VAL A 247 -1.32 -6.26 -9.74
CA VAL A 247 -0.87 -7.02 -10.93
C VAL A 247 -0.90 -6.15 -12.18
N GLU A 248 -1.91 -5.29 -12.30
CA GLU A 248 -2.09 -4.40 -13.45
C GLU A 248 -1.26 -3.10 -13.33
N GLY A 249 -0.60 -2.86 -12.19
CA GLY A 249 0.14 -1.64 -11.93
C GLY A 249 -0.72 -0.38 -11.80
N ASN A 250 -2.04 -0.52 -11.56
CA ASN A 250 -2.99 0.57 -11.34
C ASN A 250 -2.78 1.24 -9.98
N ARG A 251 -2.39 0.46 -8.98
CA ARG A 251 -2.02 0.95 -7.66
C ARG A 251 -0.57 0.59 -7.42
N ARG A 252 0.27 1.62 -7.34
CA ARG A 252 1.70 1.52 -7.05
C ARG A 252 2.00 2.31 -5.79
N TYR A 253 2.94 1.86 -4.98
CA TYR A 253 3.36 2.58 -3.79
C TYR A 253 4.77 2.17 -3.38
N PHE A 254 5.49 3.09 -2.76
CA PHE A 254 6.68 2.79 -1.98
C PHE A 254 6.28 2.00 -0.73
N HIS A 255 6.94 0.88 -0.49
CA HIS A 255 6.96 0.29 0.83
C HIS A 255 7.66 1.27 1.78
N GLY A 256 6.99 1.59 2.88
CA GLY A 256 7.37 2.72 3.73
C GLY A 256 8.20 2.34 4.96
N GLY A 257 8.64 1.09 5.11
CA GLY A 257 9.21 0.62 6.37
C GLY A 257 10.09 -0.61 6.21
N LEU A 258 10.39 -1.27 7.32
CA LEU A 258 10.98 -2.60 7.35
C LEU A 258 9.88 -3.61 7.68
N ASP A 259 9.73 -4.64 6.87
CA ASP A 259 8.93 -5.81 7.23
C ASP A 259 9.87 -6.87 7.79
N ILE A 260 9.80 -7.06 9.10
CA ILE A 260 10.65 -8.01 9.82
C ILE A 260 9.82 -9.24 10.14
N VAL A 261 10.19 -10.38 9.56
CA VAL A 261 9.43 -11.62 9.67
C VAL A 261 9.68 -12.25 11.04
N ALA A 262 8.59 -12.52 11.74
CA ALA A 262 8.57 -13.25 13.00
C ALA A 262 7.15 -13.77 13.25
N ASP A 263 7.03 -14.86 14.00
CA ASP A 263 5.76 -15.56 14.19
C ASP A 263 4.67 -14.70 14.82
N ASN A 264 3.41 -14.99 14.51
CA ASN A 264 2.27 -14.41 15.24
C ASN A 264 2.41 -14.74 16.74
N GLY A 265 2.07 -13.79 17.61
CA GLY A 265 2.29 -13.88 19.06
C GLY A 265 3.70 -13.45 19.51
N THR A 266 4.63 -13.16 18.58
CA THR A 266 5.93 -12.57 18.93
C THR A 266 5.71 -11.21 19.58
N LYS A 267 6.26 -11.03 20.80
CA LYS A 267 6.17 -9.77 21.54
C LYS A 267 6.97 -8.68 20.84
N ILE A 268 6.34 -7.51 20.73
CA ILE A 268 6.96 -6.30 20.19
C ILE A 268 7.18 -5.29 21.33
N TYR A 269 8.38 -4.72 21.35
CA TYR A 269 8.84 -3.78 22.36
C TYR A 269 9.07 -2.40 21.75
N ALA A 270 8.83 -1.35 22.54
CA ALA A 270 9.16 0.01 22.16
C ALA A 270 10.69 0.14 22.01
N MET A 271 11.18 0.55 20.84
CA MET A 271 12.64 0.68 20.60
C MET A 271 13.25 1.92 21.28
N LYS A 272 12.41 2.89 21.65
CA LYS A 272 12.80 4.14 22.29
C LYS A 272 11.73 4.58 23.29
N ASP A 273 12.18 5.33 24.29
CA ASP A 273 11.31 6.13 25.13
C ASP A 273 10.44 7.06 24.28
N GLY A 274 9.18 7.23 24.65
CA GLY A 274 8.31 8.18 23.98
C GLY A 274 6.85 8.10 24.40
N TRP A 275 6.06 8.98 23.79
CA TRP A 275 4.63 9.09 24.01
C TRP A 275 3.88 8.38 22.90
N VAL A 276 2.86 7.60 23.26
CA VAL A 276 1.96 6.97 22.30
C VAL A 276 1.08 8.03 21.67
N LYS A 277 1.21 8.20 20.36
CA LYS A 277 0.52 9.19 19.54
C LYS A 277 -0.66 8.63 18.77
N LEU A 278 -0.66 7.32 18.53
CA LEU A 278 -1.69 6.60 17.78
C LEU A 278 -1.71 5.15 18.24
N ASP A 279 -2.90 4.54 18.34
CA ASP A 279 -3.13 3.13 18.75
C ASP A 279 -4.27 2.45 17.95
N ARG A 280 -4.51 2.90 16.71
CA ARG A 280 -5.63 2.46 15.87
C ARG A 280 -5.18 1.57 14.72
N TYR A 281 -6.10 0.73 14.23
CA TYR A 281 -5.92 -0.13 13.05
C TYR A 281 -4.72 -1.09 13.17
N SER A 282 -4.60 -1.79 14.30
CA SER A 282 -3.48 -2.72 14.55
C SER A 282 -2.12 -2.03 14.39
N SER A 283 -2.06 -0.75 14.73
CA SER A 283 -0.87 0.08 14.58
C SER A 283 -0.70 0.99 15.78
N ILE A 284 0.54 1.17 16.20
CA ILE A 284 0.94 2.11 17.25
C ILE A 284 1.94 3.11 16.66
N ILE A 285 1.86 4.39 17.02
CA ILE A 285 2.96 5.34 16.79
C ILE A 285 3.47 5.85 18.13
N ILE A 286 4.78 5.79 18.35
CA ILE A 286 5.46 6.33 19.54
C ILE A 286 6.44 7.42 19.11
N ALA A 287 6.41 8.59 19.77
CA ALA A 287 7.24 9.73 19.41
C ALA A 287 7.88 10.41 20.63
N ASN A 288 9.01 11.09 20.41
CA ASN A 288 9.86 11.57 21.53
C ASN A 288 9.24 12.71 22.35
N ARG A 289 8.27 13.47 21.81
CA ARG A 289 7.67 14.63 22.50
C ARG A 289 6.23 14.34 22.92
N GLU A 290 5.80 14.85 24.06
CA GLU A 290 4.43 14.72 24.57
C GLU A 290 3.44 15.61 23.80
N ASP A 291 3.89 16.83 23.48
CA ASP A 291 3.10 17.85 22.83
C ASP A 291 2.91 17.59 21.32
N GLY A 292 2.35 18.58 20.63
CA GLY A 292 2.21 18.59 19.17
C GLY A 292 3.43 19.13 18.42
N SER A 293 4.58 19.34 19.09
CA SER A 293 5.76 19.90 18.44
C SER A 293 6.34 18.94 17.39
N PRO A 294 6.97 19.46 16.32
CA PRO A 294 7.64 18.64 15.33
C PRO A 294 8.64 17.66 15.93
N CYS A 295 8.47 16.37 15.66
CA CYS A 295 9.44 15.36 16.08
C CYS A 295 9.36 14.06 15.28
N TYR A 296 10.40 13.26 15.42
CA TYR A 296 10.44 11.89 14.93
C TYR A 296 9.69 10.94 15.86
N GLY A 297 9.12 9.91 15.24
CA GLY A 297 8.53 8.77 15.90
C GLY A 297 8.69 7.49 15.08
N TRP A 298 8.17 6.40 15.64
CA TRP A 298 8.19 5.08 15.04
C TRP A 298 6.78 4.52 15.00
N SER A 299 6.37 4.08 13.83
CA SER A 299 5.11 3.37 13.62
C SER A 299 5.37 1.88 13.60
N TYR A 300 4.58 1.15 14.38
CA TYR A 300 4.57 -0.31 14.48
C TYR A 300 3.21 -0.77 13.94
N ALA A 301 3.17 -1.61 12.92
CA ALA A 301 1.93 -2.09 12.31
C ALA A 301 1.89 -3.63 12.27
N HIS A 302 0.68 -4.17 12.13
CA HIS A 302 0.40 -5.61 12.26
C HIS A 302 0.48 -6.11 13.71
N LEU A 303 0.01 -5.25 14.63
CA LEU A 303 -0.06 -5.57 16.05
C LEU A 303 -1.46 -6.08 16.47
N GLY A 304 -1.47 -7.13 17.27
CA GLY A 304 -2.55 -7.59 18.14
C GLY A 304 -2.22 -7.31 19.61
N ASP A 305 -3.16 -7.64 20.50
CA ASP A 305 -3.07 -7.50 21.97
C ASP A 305 -2.33 -6.22 22.44
N LEU A 306 -2.84 -5.05 22.04
CA LEU A 306 -2.18 -3.78 22.32
C LEU A 306 -2.15 -3.51 23.83
N GLN A 307 -0.96 -3.31 24.38
CA GLN A 307 -0.73 -3.10 25.82
C GLN A 307 -0.75 -1.62 26.23
N VAL A 308 -0.80 -0.71 25.26
CA VAL A 308 -0.67 0.74 25.46
C VAL A 308 -1.76 1.49 24.72
N ARG A 309 -2.02 2.73 25.12
CA ARG A 309 -3.04 3.62 24.54
C ARG A 309 -2.49 5.01 24.26
N VAL A 310 -3.16 5.76 23.40
CA VAL A 310 -2.78 7.16 23.14
C VAL A 310 -2.69 7.98 24.43
N GLY A 311 -1.58 8.70 24.59
CA GLY A 311 -1.29 9.50 25.78
C GLY A 311 -0.38 8.79 26.79
N ASP A 312 -0.16 7.48 26.68
CA ASP A 312 0.79 6.78 27.55
C ASP A 312 2.24 7.19 27.23
N PHE A 313 3.06 7.33 28.27
CA PHE A 313 4.50 7.35 28.12
C PHE A 313 5.07 5.94 28.30
N VAL A 314 5.90 5.50 27.35
CA VAL A 314 6.52 4.18 27.35
C VAL A 314 8.03 4.30 27.41
N LYS A 315 8.68 3.35 28.09
CA LYS A 315 10.14 3.24 28.11
C LYS A 315 10.61 2.31 27.00
N ALA A 316 11.83 2.51 26.51
CA ALA A 316 12.48 1.55 25.64
C ALA A 316 12.48 0.16 26.31
N GLY A 317 12.14 -0.88 25.55
CA GLY A 317 11.97 -2.25 26.07
C GLY A 317 10.61 -2.56 26.69
N THR A 318 9.69 -1.59 26.79
CA THR A 318 8.30 -1.88 27.21
C THR A 318 7.60 -2.70 26.13
N TRP A 319 6.94 -3.81 26.53
CA TRP A 319 6.08 -4.60 25.65
C TRP A 319 4.84 -3.79 25.27
N ILE A 320 4.61 -3.60 23.96
CA ILE A 320 3.53 -2.74 23.43
C ILE A 320 2.43 -3.51 22.69
N GLY A 321 2.68 -4.76 22.34
CA GLY A 321 1.73 -5.65 21.66
C GLY A 321 2.43 -6.88 21.08
N GLU A 322 1.72 -7.66 20.30
CA GLU A 322 2.26 -8.86 19.64
C GLU A 322 1.97 -8.85 18.14
N ILE A 323 2.74 -9.59 17.35
CA ILE A 323 2.46 -9.72 15.91
C ILE A 323 1.13 -10.46 15.73
N ASP A 324 0.21 -9.84 14.99
CA ASP A 324 -1.03 -10.44 14.51
C ASP A 324 -1.28 -10.05 13.06
N PHE A 325 -0.91 -10.95 12.15
CA PHE A 325 -1.08 -10.76 10.72
C PHE A 325 -1.62 -12.01 10.03
N ARG A 326 -2.56 -11.79 9.10
CA ARG A 326 -3.02 -12.82 8.16
C ARG A 326 -2.18 -12.78 6.90
N GLY A 327 -1.26 -13.73 6.77
CA GLY A 327 -0.31 -13.83 5.66
C GLY A 327 1.00 -14.40 6.19
N LEU A 328 2.13 -13.97 5.62
CA LEU A 328 3.43 -14.17 6.25
C LEU A 328 3.52 -13.26 7.48
N PRO A 329 3.59 -13.79 8.72
CA PRO A 329 3.64 -12.98 9.93
C PRO A 329 4.88 -12.08 9.95
N HIS A 330 4.69 -10.78 10.21
CA HIS A 330 5.77 -9.81 10.29
C HIS A 330 5.33 -8.56 11.04
N ILE A 331 6.28 -7.81 11.57
CA ILE A 331 6.09 -6.45 12.07
C ILE A 331 6.44 -5.47 10.96
N HIS A 332 5.53 -4.53 10.64
CA HIS A 332 5.82 -3.43 9.73
C HIS A 332 6.28 -2.22 10.53
N LEU A 333 7.55 -1.84 10.37
CA LEU A 333 8.19 -0.79 11.14
C LEU A 333 8.54 0.42 10.28
N THR A 334 7.96 1.58 10.57
CA THR A 334 8.22 2.81 9.80
C THR A 334 8.81 3.90 10.69
N LYS A 335 9.89 4.54 10.23
CA LYS A 335 10.32 5.82 10.80
C LYS A 335 9.44 6.93 10.24
N VAL A 336 8.85 7.73 11.13
CA VAL A 336 7.96 8.84 10.76
C VAL A 336 8.46 10.15 11.35
N PHE A 337 8.21 11.24 10.65
CA PHE A 337 8.36 12.60 11.18
C PHE A 337 7.02 13.32 11.05
N SER A 338 6.55 13.96 12.11
CA SER A 338 5.31 14.74 12.08
C SER A 338 5.59 16.13 12.65
N GLU A 339 5.02 17.16 12.01
CA GLU A 339 5.17 18.57 12.40
C GLU A 339 4.03 19.13 13.23
N GLY A 340 3.16 18.26 13.74
CA GLY A 340 1.98 18.69 14.46
C GLY A 340 1.35 17.60 15.33
N LYS A 341 0.15 17.88 15.82
CA LYS A 341 -0.68 16.94 16.60
C LYS A 341 -1.23 15.76 15.77
N TYR A 342 -1.03 15.73 14.46
CA TYR A 342 -1.78 14.87 13.53
C TYR A 342 -1.03 13.60 13.11
N TRP A 343 -0.66 12.80 14.10
CA TRP A 343 -0.03 11.51 13.88
C TRP A 343 -0.93 10.56 13.08
N GLY A 344 -0.42 10.09 11.93
CA GLY A 344 -1.14 9.20 11.01
C GLY A 344 -1.96 9.87 9.91
N SER A 345 -2.24 11.18 9.99
CA SER A 345 -2.89 11.95 8.92
C SER A 345 -1.89 12.80 8.12
N TRP A 346 -0.86 13.31 8.80
CA TRP A 346 0.21 14.13 8.22
C TRP A 346 1.56 13.69 8.81
N ASN A 347 2.36 12.99 8.00
CA ASN A 347 3.73 12.70 8.34
C ASN A 347 4.61 12.53 7.09
N TYR A 348 5.91 12.58 7.32
CA TYR A 348 6.91 12.10 6.39
C TYR A 348 7.28 10.69 6.75
N VAL A 349 7.28 9.79 5.76
CA VAL A 349 7.96 8.51 5.85
C VAL A 349 9.45 8.76 5.62
N CYS A 350 10.25 8.27 6.55
CA CYS A 350 11.70 8.42 6.56
C CYS A 350 12.36 7.04 6.44
N PRO A 351 13.60 6.97 5.90
CA PRO A 351 14.39 5.75 5.81
C PRO A 351 14.67 5.20 7.22
N PRO A 352 14.23 3.96 7.51
CA PRO A 352 14.50 3.31 8.79
C PRO A 352 15.84 2.56 8.81
N ASN A 353 16.33 2.11 7.66
CA ASN A 353 17.40 1.10 7.53
C ASN A 353 18.67 1.46 8.32
N ALA A 354 19.11 2.72 8.22
CA ALA A 354 20.34 3.18 8.87
C ALA A 354 20.32 3.06 10.41
N HIS A 355 19.15 2.94 11.05
CA HIS A 355 19.03 2.76 12.50
C HIS A 355 19.27 1.34 12.98
N PHE A 356 19.33 0.35 12.09
CA PHE A 356 19.49 -1.04 12.50
C PHE A 356 20.84 -1.59 12.04
N THR A 357 21.30 -2.61 12.74
CA THR A 357 22.52 -3.34 12.39
C THR A 357 22.09 -4.70 11.88
N TYR A 358 22.53 -5.02 10.67
CA TYR A 358 22.42 -6.34 10.09
C TYR A 358 23.68 -6.60 9.26
N VAL A 359 24.11 -7.85 9.22
CA VAL A 359 25.20 -8.30 8.36
C VAL A 359 24.73 -8.31 6.91
N ASP A 360 25.41 -7.54 6.07
CA ASP A 360 25.27 -7.67 4.64
C ASP A 360 26.63 -7.77 3.98
N LYS A 361 26.75 -8.74 3.08
CA LYS A 361 27.98 -9.04 2.34
C LYS A 361 27.74 -9.05 0.85
N GLU A 362 26.49 -9.08 0.41
CA GLU A 362 26.13 -9.18 -1.00
C GLU A 362 25.93 -7.76 -1.55
N PRO A 363 26.60 -7.39 -2.65
CA PRO A 363 26.31 -6.11 -3.28
C PRO A 363 24.96 -6.16 -4.02
N PRO A 364 24.36 -4.99 -4.29
CA PRO A 364 23.18 -4.92 -5.15
C PRO A 364 23.38 -5.62 -6.49
N HIS A 365 22.32 -6.22 -7.01
CA HIS A 365 22.28 -6.80 -8.35
C HIS A 365 21.70 -5.79 -9.34
N ILE A 366 22.43 -5.54 -10.43
CA ILE A 366 22.01 -4.66 -11.53
C ILE A 366 21.85 -5.50 -12.80
N GLU A 367 20.65 -5.49 -13.38
CA GLU A 367 20.36 -6.23 -14.62
C GLU A 367 20.80 -5.42 -15.85
N THR A 368 21.32 -6.13 -16.85
CA THR A 368 21.59 -5.60 -18.20
C THR A 368 20.85 -6.43 -19.26
N PRO A 369 20.47 -5.85 -20.41
CA PRO A 369 20.68 -4.46 -20.80
C PRO A 369 19.76 -3.48 -20.06
N PHE A 370 20.13 -2.20 -20.03
CA PHE A 370 19.25 -1.14 -19.54
C PHE A 370 18.13 -0.84 -20.55
N TRP A 371 17.03 -0.28 -20.06
CA TRP A 371 15.88 0.07 -20.89
C TRP A 371 15.79 1.59 -21.05
N PHE A 372 15.30 2.03 -22.21
CA PHE A 372 15.12 3.44 -22.53
C PHE A 372 13.67 3.70 -22.88
N PHE A 373 13.11 4.79 -22.37
CA PHE A 373 11.74 5.21 -22.60
C PHE A 373 11.71 6.66 -23.05
N LYS A 374 10.68 7.05 -23.80
CA LYS A 374 10.41 8.48 -24.00
C LYS A 374 10.05 9.10 -22.65
N ASN A 375 10.65 10.25 -22.33
CA ASN A 375 10.44 10.97 -21.07
C ASN A 375 8.96 11.04 -20.69
N SER A 376 8.65 10.83 -19.40
CA SER A 376 7.31 10.95 -18.85
C SER A 376 6.25 10.08 -19.54
N SER A 377 6.66 8.96 -20.16
CA SER A 377 5.77 8.04 -20.86
C SER A 377 6.10 6.57 -20.58
N ASP A 378 5.16 5.67 -20.84
CA ASP A 378 5.39 4.22 -20.83
C ASP A 378 5.75 3.67 -22.23
N THR A 379 6.15 4.55 -23.16
CA THR A 379 6.60 4.16 -24.50
C THR A 379 8.08 3.79 -24.47
N ARG A 380 8.36 2.49 -24.55
CA ARG A 380 9.70 1.93 -24.65
C ARG A 380 10.33 2.24 -26.02
N ILE A 381 11.62 2.54 -26.02
CA ILE A 381 12.44 2.67 -27.22
C ILE A 381 13.07 1.30 -27.47
N GLU A 382 12.62 0.62 -28.51
CA GLU A 382 13.09 -0.74 -28.81
C GLU A 382 14.54 -0.74 -29.31
N PRO A 383 15.35 -1.73 -28.90
CA PRO A 383 16.67 -1.92 -29.45
C PRO A 383 16.60 -2.31 -30.93
N SER A 384 17.66 -1.98 -31.67
CA SER A 384 17.87 -2.50 -33.03
C SER A 384 18.13 -4.02 -33.03
N GLU A 385 18.19 -4.65 -34.20
CA GLU A 385 18.56 -6.08 -34.35
C GLU A 385 19.93 -6.40 -33.73
N SER A 386 20.82 -5.41 -33.63
CA SER A 386 22.13 -5.55 -32.98
C SER A 386 22.06 -5.57 -31.44
N GLY A 387 20.87 -5.38 -30.86
CA GLY A 387 20.66 -5.26 -29.41
C GLY A 387 20.96 -3.86 -28.85
N VAL A 388 21.50 -2.94 -29.65
CA VAL A 388 21.78 -1.56 -29.23
C VAL A 388 20.57 -0.67 -29.46
N THR A 389 20.16 0.05 -28.42
CA THR A 389 19.09 1.06 -28.49
C THR A 389 19.61 2.37 -29.06
N THR A 390 18.87 2.96 -29.99
CA THR A 390 19.15 4.32 -30.51
C THR A 390 18.15 5.29 -29.90
N VAL A 391 18.65 6.37 -29.30
CA VAL A 391 17.85 7.36 -28.58
C VAL A 391 18.05 8.77 -29.15
N SER A 392 17.04 9.62 -28.99
CA SER A 392 17.06 11.03 -29.37
C SER A 392 16.02 11.83 -28.55
N GLY A 393 16.25 13.13 -28.38
CA GLY A 393 15.40 13.99 -27.55
C GLY A 393 15.51 13.70 -26.05
N GLU A 394 14.36 13.78 -25.37
CA GLU A 394 14.20 13.57 -23.92
C GLU A 394 13.92 12.09 -23.59
N VAL A 395 14.81 11.49 -22.80
CA VAL A 395 14.86 10.04 -22.58
C VAL A 395 14.92 9.72 -21.10
N ASP A 396 14.13 8.72 -20.70
CA ASP A 396 14.21 8.07 -19.40
C ASP A 396 15.11 6.84 -19.48
N ILE A 397 16.10 6.76 -18.59
CA ILE A 397 16.92 5.55 -18.41
C ILE A 397 16.30 4.73 -17.28
N VAL A 398 15.96 3.48 -17.58
CA VAL A 398 15.31 2.56 -16.64
C VAL A 398 16.21 1.37 -16.39
N VAL A 399 16.49 1.10 -15.12
CA VAL A 399 17.44 0.07 -14.70
C VAL A 399 16.77 -0.87 -13.72
N ALA A 400 16.82 -2.17 -13.99
CA ALA A 400 16.29 -3.18 -13.08
C ALA A 400 17.36 -3.49 -12.03
N MET A 401 17.04 -3.20 -10.77
CA MET A 401 17.95 -3.41 -9.65
C MET A 401 17.21 -4.06 -8.49
N ARG A 402 17.94 -4.82 -7.70
CA ARG A 402 17.51 -5.33 -6.41
C ARG A 402 18.73 -5.43 -5.51
N ASP A 403 18.53 -5.21 -4.22
CA ASP A 403 19.45 -5.67 -3.22
C ASP A 403 19.04 -7.07 -2.76
N GLY A 404 20.02 -7.96 -2.68
CA GLY A 404 19.76 -9.32 -2.26
C GLY A 404 19.59 -9.39 -0.76
N GLY A 405 20.51 -8.77 -0.03
CA GLY A 405 20.59 -8.80 1.42
C GLY A 405 20.70 -10.22 1.96
N GLN A 406 21.79 -10.53 2.67
CA GLN A 406 21.98 -11.84 3.32
C GLN A 406 20.76 -12.26 4.19
N PHE A 407 20.04 -11.27 4.73
CA PHE A 407 18.87 -11.47 5.58
C PHE A 407 17.53 -11.47 4.88
N ALA A 408 17.47 -11.18 3.57
CA ALA A 408 16.22 -11.31 2.84
C ALA A 408 16.05 -12.72 2.24
N HIS A 409 16.97 -13.65 2.46
CA HIS A 409 16.84 -15.01 1.97
C HIS A 409 15.82 -15.78 2.82
N SER A 410 14.66 -16.11 2.24
CA SER A 410 13.93 -17.25 2.75
C SER A 410 14.60 -18.52 2.24
N GLY A 411 15.22 -19.29 3.14
CA GLY A 411 15.86 -20.55 2.78
C GLY A 411 14.91 -21.57 2.15
N GLU A 412 13.58 -21.42 2.35
CA GLU A 412 12.61 -22.47 2.06
C GLU A 412 11.31 -22.00 1.36
N SER A 413 11.02 -20.69 1.24
CA SER A 413 9.66 -20.22 0.88
C SER A 413 9.53 -19.37 -0.38
N GLY A 414 10.60 -19.18 -1.16
CA GLY A 414 10.53 -18.46 -2.44
C GLY A 414 10.11 -16.98 -2.30
N PHE A 415 10.36 -16.38 -1.12
CA PHE A 415 10.08 -14.98 -0.81
C PHE A 415 11.37 -14.28 -0.36
N GLY A 416 11.58 -13.05 -0.84
CA GLY A 416 12.73 -12.22 -0.44
C GLY A 416 13.79 -12.08 -1.54
N ASP A 417 15.02 -11.75 -1.17
CA ASP A 417 16.13 -11.43 -2.09
C ASP A 417 15.79 -10.29 -3.08
N ARG A 418 15.13 -9.26 -2.55
CA ARG A 418 14.48 -8.21 -3.36
C ARG A 418 14.42 -6.85 -2.66
N LEU A 419 15.34 -6.59 -1.74
CA LEU A 419 15.39 -5.31 -1.04
C LEU A 419 15.67 -4.17 -2.03
N ALA A 420 15.36 -2.95 -1.61
CA ALA A 420 15.60 -1.76 -2.40
C ALA A 420 17.07 -1.34 -2.30
N VAL A 421 17.54 -0.63 -3.33
CA VAL A 421 18.87 0.01 -3.27
C VAL A 421 18.77 1.32 -2.48
N ALA A 422 19.82 1.69 -1.77
CA ALA A 422 19.90 2.91 -0.97
C ALA A 422 20.28 4.14 -1.78
N ARG A 423 21.20 4.00 -2.76
CA ARG A 423 21.64 5.11 -3.60
C ARG A 423 21.94 4.64 -5.02
N ILE A 424 21.67 5.50 -5.99
CA ILE A 424 21.97 5.27 -7.40
C ILE A 424 22.78 6.46 -7.92
N ASP A 425 23.88 6.15 -8.60
CA ASP A 425 24.72 7.11 -9.33
C ASP A 425 24.90 6.59 -10.76
N TYR A 426 25.01 7.48 -11.74
CA TYR A 426 25.28 7.06 -13.12
C TYR A 426 26.20 8.01 -13.88
N GLU A 427 26.88 7.45 -14.87
CA GLU A 427 27.81 8.13 -15.74
C GLU A 427 27.46 7.83 -17.20
N ILE A 428 27.50 8.84 -18.06
CA ILE A 428 27.32 8.71 -19.51
C ILE A 428 28.62 9.13 -20.17
N THR A 429 29.26 8.20 -20.87
CA THR A 429 30.61 8.37 -21.43
C THR A 429 30.60 8.08 -22.93
N PRO A 430 31.05 9.00 -23.80
CA PRO A 430 31.19 8.71 -25.22
C PRO A 430 32.25 7.63 -25.46
N VAL A 431 32.00 6.71 -26.38
CA VAL A 431 32.91 5.60 -26.73
C VAL A 431 34.01 6.04 -27.71
N SER A 432 34.20 7.35 -27.91
CA SER A 432 35.30 7.89 -28.71
C SER A 432 36.63 7.91 -27.92
N ASP A 433 37.75 8.14 -28.60
CA ASP A 433 39.10 8.19 -27.99
C ASP A 433 39.29 9.30 -26.92
N ASN A 434 38.26 10.09 -26.62
CA ASN A 434 38.26 11.15 -25.61
C ASN A 434 37.29 10.84 -24.46
N ALA A 435 37.66 9.89 -23.59
CA ALA A 435 37.00 9.62 -22.31
C ALA A 435 36.92 10.84 -21.34
N LYS A 436 37.49 12.00 -21.73
CA LYS A 436 37.47 13.26 -20.98
C LYS A 436 36.08 13.91 -20.92
N ASP A 437 35.16 13.50 -21.79
CA ASP A 437 33.80 14.06 -21.86
C ASP A 437 32.76 13.23 -21.06
N ALA A 438 33.22 12.35 -20.17
CA ALA A 438 32.36 11.60 -19.27
C ALA A 438 31.55 12.55 -18.37
N ARG A 439 30.22 12.35 -18.34
CA ARG A 439 29.30 13.15 -17.52
C ARG A 439 28.73 12.30 -16.41
N ARG A 440 28.93 12.75 -15.17
CA ARG A 440 28.41 12.09 -13.96
C ARG A 440 27.15 12.78 -13.50
N PHE A 441 26.22 11.98 -13.01
CA PHE A 441 24.92 12.42 -12.54
C PHE A 441 24.61 11.72 -11.21
N CYS A 442 24.05 12.49 -10.28
CA CYS A 442 23.38 11.91 -9.12
C CYS A 442 21.96 11.50 -9.50
N SER A 443 21.55 10.30 -9.09
CA SER A 443 20.15 9.88 -9.14
C SER A 443 19.56 9.92 -7.72
N PHE A 444 18.65 9.00 -7.40
CA PHE A 444 18.01 8.96 -6.08
C PHE A 444 18.97 8.52 -4.98
N ASP A 445 18.96 9.27 -3.87
CA ASP A 445 19.57 8.93 -2.59
C ASP A 445 18.44 8.68 -1.59
N PHE A 446 18.08 7.41 -1.43
CA PHE A 446 17.01 6.98 -0.55
C PHE A 446 17.40 7.00 0.93
N GLU A 447 18.66 7.24 1.28
CA GLU A 447 19.07 7.51 2.67
C GLU A 447 18.60 8.91 3.11
N LYS A 448 18.47 9.83 2.15
CA LYS A 448 18.12 11.23 2.37
C LYS A 448 16.69 11.58 1.97
N ILE A 449 16.09 10.85 1.02
CA ILE A 449 14.74 11.18 0.55
C ILE A 449 13.69 10.99 1.64
N ARG A 450 12.63 11.80 1.59
CA ARG A 450 11.46 11.70 2.47
C ARG A 450 10.20 11.71 1.61
N PHE A 451 9.23 10.88 1.99
CA PHE A 451 7.94 10.82 1.29
C PHE A 451 6.85 11.48 2.12
N LYS A 452 6.29 12.57 1.60
CA LYS A 452 5.16 13.26 2.21
C LYS A 452 3.90 12.40 2.13
N LYS A 453 3.36 12.03 3.29
CA LYS A 453 2.13 11.25 3.44
C LYS A 453 1.07 12.15 4.07
N GLY A 454 0.18 12.71 3.24
CA GLY A 454 -0.90 13.59 3.69
C GLY A 454 -1.86 13.96 2.56
N PHE A 455 -3.17 13.91 2.87
CA PHE A 455 -4.41 14.17 2.10
C PHE A 455 -4.55 13.73 0.62
N ARG A 456 -3.51 13.74 -0.21
CA ARG A 456 -3.62 13.56 -1.67
C ARG A 456 -4.02 12.14 -2.14
N GLY A 457 -4.33 11.26 -1.18
CA GLY A 457 -4.89 9.93 -1.42
C GLY A 457 -3.90 8.96 -2.05
N SER A 458 -4.31 7.70 -2.23
CA SER A 458 -3.44 6.69 -2.85
C SER A 458 -3.07 7.03 -4.30
N ALA A 459 -3.88 7.86 -4.98
CA ALA A 459 -3.60 8.29 -6.34
C ALA A 459 -2.30 9.13 -6.41
N TYR A 460 -2.12 10.07 -5.49
CA TYR A 460 -0.87 10.85 -5.44
C TYR A 460 0.34 10.00 -5.08
N GLY A 461 0.21 9.06 -4.14
CA GLY A 461 1.27 8.09 -3.86
C GLY A 461 1.63 7.25 -5.10
N THR A 462 0.63 6.82 -5.87
CA THR A 462 0.86 6.15 -7.16
C THR A 462 1.63 7.04 -8.13
N GLU A 463 1.24 8.31 -8.29
CA GLU A 463 1.92 9.22 -9.22
C GLU A 463 3.37 9.49 -8.80
N LEU A 464 3.64 9.72 -7.51
CA LEU A 464 5.01 9.81 -7.00
C LEU A 464 5.82 8.54 -7.27
N THR A 465 5.20 7.37 -7.08
CA THR A 465 5.88 6.09 -7.34
C THR A 465 6.27 5.92 -8.80
N LYS A 466 5.49 6.47 -9.75
CA LYS A 466 5.81 6.43 -11.18
C LYS A 466 7.03 7.27 -11.57
N ILE A 467 7.39 8.26 -10.76
CA ILE A 467 8.60 9.07 -10.96
C ILE A 467 9.84 8.21 -10.75
N VAL A 468 9.80 7.35 -9.73
CA VAL A 468 10.94 6.51 -9.36
C VAL A 468 10.92 5.18 -10.10
N TYR A 469 9.73 4.63 -10.42
CA TYR A 469 9.60 3.26 -10.89
C TYR A 469 8.70 3.09 -12.12
N LYS A 470 9.17 2.27 -13.06
CA LYS A 470 8.32 1.61 -14.07
C LYS A 470 7.72 0.31 -13.53
N HIS A 471 6.56 -0.06 -14.04
CA HIS A 471 5.97 -1.38 -13.74
C HIS A 471 6.59 -2.44 -14.64
N TRP A 472 6.85 -3.61 -14.08
CA TRP A 472 7.57 -4.70 -14.72
C TRP A 472 6.93 -5.19 -16.03
N THR A 473 5.61 -5.05 -16.21
CA THR A 473 4.92 -5.46 -17.46
C THR A 473 5.34 -4.65 -18.69
N LEU A 474 5.99 -3.50 -18.50
CA LEU A 474 6.52 -2.67 -19.60
C LEU A 474 7.82 -3.23 -20.18
N VAL A 475 8.44 -4.19 -19.48
CA VAL A 475 9.80 -4.66 -19.75
C VAL A 475 9.87 -6.18 -19.81
N GLN A 476 9.10 -6.87 -18.98
CA GLN A 476 9.03 -8.33 -18.91
C GLN A 476 7.65 -8.85 -19.33
N SER A 477 7.66 -9.97 -20.05
CA SER A 477 6.44 -10.67 -20.52
C SER A 477 5.77 -11.51 -19.43
N ALA A 478 6.50 -11.91 -18.39
CA ALA A 478 5.99 -12.65 -17.25
C ALA A 478 6.67 -12.18 -15.97
N ARG A 479 5.93 -12.21 -14.86
CA ARG A 479 6.48 -11.83 -13.55
C ARG A 479 7.47 -12.92 -13.10
N PRO A 480 8.70 -12.56 -12.69
CA PRO A 480 9.61 -13.48 -12.03
C PRO A 480 8.97 -14.05 -10.76
N SER A 481 9.49 -15.17 -10.24
CA SER A 481 9.10 -15.67 -8.91
C SER A 481 9.12 -14.56 -7.85
N GLY A 482 8.32 -14.69 -6.79
CA GLY A 482 8.28 -13.71 -5.69
C GLY A 482 9.67 -13.46 -5.06
N SER A 483 10.55 -14.45 -5.09
CA SER A 483 11.98 -14.34 -4.82
C SER A 483 12.75 -13.75 -6.00
N LYS A 484 13.65 -12.80 -5.74
CA LYS A 484 14.55 -12.19 -6.76
C LYS A 484 13.87 -11.26 -7.76
N THR A 485 12.79 -10.60 -7.36
CA THR A 485 12.13 -9.60 -8.23
C THR A 485 12.92 -8.30 -8.24
N HIS A 486 13.34 -7.83 -9.42
CA HIS A 486 13.91 -6.50 -9.59
C HIS A 486 12.85 -5.39 -9.54
N CYS A 487 13.26 -4.23 -9.06
CA CYS A 487 12.53 -2.97 -9.24
C CYS A 487 13.14 -2.20 -10.42
N TYR A 488 12.30 -1.55 -11.22
CA TYR A 488 12.71 -0.85 -12.44
C TYR A 488 12.81 0.65 -12.20
N TYR A 489 13.99 1.10 -11.78
CA TYR A 489 14.22 2.48 -11.37
C TYR A 489 14.37 3.39 -12.60
N VAL A 490 13.63 4.49 -12.65
CA VAL A 490 13.81 5.57 -13.63
C VAL A 490 14.91 6.50 -13.11
N ILE A 491 16.16 6.24 -13.46
CA ILE A 491 17.32 6.89 -12.81
C ILE A 491 17.52 8.35 -13.21
N THR A 492 16.85 8.81 -14.27
CA THR A 492 16.97 10.17 -14.83
C THR A 492 16.02 11.19 -14.22
N ASN A 493 15.02 10.76 -13.45
CA ASN A 493 14.00 11.64 -12.86
C ASN A 493 14.52 12.34 -11.59
N CYS A 494 15.72 12.93 -11.69
CA CYS A 494 16.42 13.63 -10.62
C CYS A 494 17.04 14.93 -11.14
N PRO A 495 17.15 15.99 -10.30
CA PRO A 495 18.00 17.12 -10.60
C PRO A 495 19.44 16.68 -10.84
N LYS A 496 20.15 17.33 -11.77
CA LYS A 496 21.48 16.88 -12.24
C LYS A 496 22.56 16.97 -11.16
N ASP A 497 22.50 17.99 -10.32
CA ASP A 497 23.58 18.37 -9.41
C ASP A 497 23.44 17.77 -8.00
N GLU A 498 22.22 17.43 -7.58
CA GLU A 498 21.95 16.87 -6.26
C GLU A 498 20.72 15.95 -6.27
N ALA A 499 20.82 14.83 -5.53
CA ALA A 499 19.69 13.95 -5.29
C ALA A 499 18.57 14.68 -4.50
N PRO A 500 17.29 14.50 -4.88
CA PRO A 500 16.20 15.20 -4.21
C PRO A 500 16.00 14.70 -2.76
N GLN A 501 15.84 15.64 -1.82
CA GLN A 501 15.57 15.32 -0.40
C GLN A 501 14.06 15.12 -0.12
N GLU A 502 13.18 15.70 -0.94
CA GLU A 502 11.73 15.42 -0.97
C GLU A 502 11.35 15.05 -2.41
N LEU A 503 10.43 14.09 -2.58
CA LEU A 503 9.97 13.69 -3.91
C LEU A 503 8.76 14.53 -4.36
N GLU A 504 8.93 15.29 -5.44
CA GLU A 504 7.89 16.12 -6.05
C GLU A 504 7.47 15.61 -7.44
N LEU A 505 6.25 15.95 -7.85
CA LEU A 505 5.72 15.56 -9.17
C LEU A 505 6.49 16.16 -10.35
N SER A 506 7.13 17.31 -10.15
CA SER A 506 7.96 18.02 -11.14
C SER A 506 9.22 17.23 -11.51
N HIS A 507 9.72 16.33 -10.65
CA HIS A 507 10.88 15.51 -10.96
C HIS A 507 10.66 14.55 -12.14
N ARG A 508 9.41 14.31 -12.54
CA ARG A 508 9.10 13.58 -13.77
C ARG A 508 9.55 14.30 -15.05
N ASP A 509 9.81 15.61 -14.96
CA ASP A 509 10.22 16.43 -16.09
C ASP A 509 11.76 16.41 -16.24
N CYS A 510 12.49 15.89 -15.24
CA CYS A 510 13.92 15.62 -15.34
C CYS A 510 14.15 14.40 -16.23
N CYS A 511 15.12 14.49 -17.15
CA CYS A 511 15.41 13.40 -18.09
C CYS A 511 16.86 13.50 -18.61
N TRP A 512 17.30 12.49 -19.34
CA TRP A 512 18.46 12.63 -20.21
C TRP A 512 18.03 13.31 -21.51
N ASN A 513 18.38 14.59 -21.66
CA ASN A 513 18.15 15.33 -22.90
C ASN A 513 19.36 15.23 -23.83
N THR A 514 19.26 14.35 -24.82
CA THR A 514 20.32 14.12 -25.83
C THR A 514 20.53 15.29 -26.79
N THR A 515 19.58 16.22 -26.86
CA THR A 515 19.66 17.44 -27.70
C THR A 515 20.22 18.65 -26.96
N GLU A 516 20.59 18.48 -25.69
CA GLU A 516 21.10 19.56 -24.84
C GLU A 516 22.39 20.17 -25.40
N ARG A 517 22.53 21.49 -25.21
CA ARG A 517 23.68 22.27 -25.65
C ARG A 517 24.31 23.03 -24.49
N ASP A 518 25.62 23.24 -24.54
CA ASP A 518 26.32 24.12 -23.61
C ASP A 518 25.97 25.60 -23.87
N SER A 519 26.56 26.49 -23.06
CA SER A 519 26.42 27.94 -23.21
C SER A 519 26.95 28.50 -24.53
N GLU A 520 27.79 27.75 -25.24
CA GLU A 520 28.36 28.11 -26.54
C GLU A 520 27.54 27.54 -27.71
N GLY A 521 26.50 26.76 -27.41
CA GLY A 521 25.64 26.11 -28.40
C GLY A 521 26.18 24.79 -28.94
N ASN A 522 27.28 24.24 -28.40
CA ASN A 522 27.78 22.94 -28.80
C ASN A 522 26.93 21.82 -28.17
N PRO A 523 26.66 20.70 -28.88
CA PRO A 523 25.96 19.57 -28.29
C PRO A 523 26.70 19.02 -27.07
N LEU A 524 26.01 18.86 -25.94
CA LEU A 524 26.56 18.17 -24.77
C LEU A 524 26.70 16.66 -25.00
N PHE A 525 25.84 16.12 -25.87
CA PHE A 525 25.79 14.71 -26.28
C PHE A 525 25.75 14.64 -27.81
N PRO A 526 26.89 14.86 -28.51
CA PRO A 526 26.97 14.71 -29.96
C PRO A 526 26.58 13.30 -30.41
N ASP A 527 26.10 13.15 -31.64
CA ASP A 527 25.73 11.86 -32.20
C ASP A 527 26.90 10.86 -32.15
N GLY A 528 26.62 9.65 -31.69
CA GLY A 528 27.66 8.65 -31.44
C GLY A 528 27.22 7.55 -30.50
N THR A 529 28.14 6.65 -30.19
CA THR A 529 27.92 5.58 -29.20
C THR A 529 28.37 6.06 -27.83
N TYR A 530 27.56 5.75 -26.81
CA TYR A 530 27.81 6.06 -25.41
C TYR A 530 27.72 4.78 -24.58
N GLU A 531 28.56 4.70 -23.56
CA GLU A 531 28.39 3.78 -22.45
C GLU A 531 27.62 4.51 -21.35
N VAL A 532 26.51 3.93 -20.91
CA VAL A 532 25.80 4.34 -19.69
C VAL A 532 26.23 3.37 -18.60
N LYS A 533 26.94 3.86 -17.59
CA LYS A 533 27.36 3.09 -16.42
C LYS A 533 26.54 3.49 -15.20
N VAL A 534 25.99 2.52 -14.49
CA VAL A 534 25.19 2.73 -13.28
C VAL A 534 25.91 2.08 -12.11
N THR A 535 25.95 2.77 -10.98
CA THR A 535 26.45 2.27 -9.71
C THR A 535 25.32 2.31 -8.69
N ALA A 536 25.04 1.18 -8.05
CA ALA A 536 24.02 1.06 -7.02
C ALA A 536 24.68 0.73 -5.68
N HIS A 537 24.18 1.32 -4.61
CA HIS A 537 24.61 1.08 -3.24
C HIS A 537 23.45 0.53 -2.41
N ASP A 538 23.72 -0.40 -1.49
CA ASP A 538 22.77 -0.81 -0.45
C ASP A 538 22.93 0.02 0.84
N PHE A 539 22.06 -0.24 1.83
CA PHE A 539 22.09 0.44 3.13
C PHE A 539 23.18 -0.06 4.09
N ALA A 540 23.90 -1.13 3.73
CA ALA A 540 25.08 -1.64 4.43
C ALA A 540 26.40 -1.09 3.83
N GLY A 541 26.31 -0.29 2.78
CA GLY A 541 27.43 0.34 2.09
C GLY A 541 28.15 -0.54 1.08
N LYS A 542 27.58 -1.68 0.65
CA LYS A 542 28.12 -2.40 -0.52
C LYS A 542 27.63 -1.73 -1.79
N GLN A 543 28.33 -2.01 -2.87
CA GLN A 543 28.04 -1.43 -4.16
C GLN A 543 28.38 -2.39 -5.29
N SER A 544 27.71 -2.22 -6.42
CA SER A 544 28.06 -2.83 -7.70
C SER A 544 27.88 -1.81 -8.83
N SER A 545 28.47 -2.10 -9.99
CA SER A 545 28.25 -1.31 -11.20
C SER A 545 27.98 -2.21 -12.39
N ALA A 546 27.17 -1.73 -13.32
CA ALA A 546 26.93 -2.35 -14.62
C ALA A 546 26.86 -1.27 -15.70
N ALA A 547 26.99 -1.67 -16.96
CA ALA A 547 26.95 -0.73 -18.08
C ALA A 547 26.15 -1.27 -19.27
N THR A 548 25.64 -0.38 -20.11
CA THR A 548 24.98 -0.69 -21.38
C THR A 548 25.41 0.32 -22.44
N MET A 549 25.62 -0.19 -23.65
CA MET A 549 25.88 0.64 -24.82
C MET A 549 24.57 1.20 -25.38
N VAL A 550 24.58 2.48 -25.74
CA VAL A 550 23.45 3.18 -26.36
C VAL A 550 23.98 4.09 -27.48
N LYS A 551 23.19 4.27 -28.54
CA LYS A 551 23.53 5.19 -29.63
C LYS A 551 22.67 6.45 -29.53
N VAL A 552 23.30 7.61 -29.59
CA VAL A 552 22.61 8.91 -29.74
C VAL A 552 22.58 9.27 -31.23
N ALA A 553 21.40 9.63 -31.72
CA ALA A 553 21.19 10.12 -33.09
C ALA A 553 20.14 11.22 -33.09
N ASN A 554 20.57 12.46 -32.86
CA ASN A 554 19.71 13.62 -32.93
C ASN A 554 19.49 13.98 -34.39
N GLU A 555 18.23 14.02 -34.85
CA GLU A 555 17.94 14.50 -36.19
C GLU A 555 18.58 15.88 -36.37
N SER A 556 19.53 15.98 -37.30
CA SER A 556 20.07 17.27 -37.70
C SER A 556 18.88 18.08 -38.20
N ASN A 557 18.47 19.11 -37.45
CA ASN A 557 17.57 20.13 -37.96
C ASN A 557 18.21 20.66 -39.25
N GLY A 558 17.79 20.09 -40.37
CA GLY A 558 18.13 20.57 -41.69
C GLY A 558 17.63 21.99 -41.72
N LYS A 559 18.55 22.95 -41.58
CA LYS A 559 18.32 24.29 -42.06
C LYS A 559 17.96 24.11 -43.53
N ASN A 560 16.67 24.21 -43.84
CA ASN A 560 16.19 24.59 -45.16
C ASN A 560 16.78 25.97 -45.47
N THR A 561 18.06 26.00 -45.85
CA THR A 561 18.60 27.03 -46.73
C THR A 561 18.25 26.60 -48.14
N LEU A 562 17.00 26.83 -48.52
CA LEU A 562 16.68 27.08 -49.92
C LEU A 562 17.13 28.51 -50.19
N GLN A 563 18.25 28.62 -50.92
CA GLN A 563 18.63 29.79 -51.69
C GLN A 563 17.65 30.02 -52.84
#